data_AF-G8BZC2-F1
#
_entry.id   AF-G8BZC2-F1
#
_cell.length_a   1.000
_cell.length_b   1.000
_cell.length_c   1.000
_cell.angle_alpha   90.00
_cell.angle_beta   90.00
_cell.angle_gamma   90.00
#
_symmetry.space_group_name_H-M   'P 1'
#
loop_
_entity.id
_entity.type
_entity.pdbx_description
1 polymer ?
#
loop_
_entity_poly.entity_id
_entity_poly.type
_entity_poly.pdbx_seq_one_letter_code
_entity_poly.pdbx_strand_id
1 'polypeptide(L)'
;MKTGKFPPEVFKLILNQLDNISVYSVLDYINILKENVDSLLLSLILDKLCFIALTMDKDSQSNFKKWKSLSPILKHSSIIYMSDAENDKVIIYKESIKKIIFIVDENTIIPSTFDLKKRIDFKNVNMGRIDFDILLCSYSNIELANKNSIMENAVTFLQQLPEWLLGRFSNHLMIEFENDGNEVDAGSDLFGILSENTSSYYDPSNYIHFRQITFLNLKKLFIRYTTIDTYIFNILSSSSRNHYNTAHLNTPTPQSIFKNYLTYLNVNCPVLQNITFRESIVPNANQDQTPINISKYIEKCNFIDLTINTIEKFKNNDVNLRFLFQLHSLKNWELPSIESFTGHRFKFETVTKGKADTYSASASLNENLSLLKELILKETRDASPYFRLNLIPEGVKHTKIINWAPLEHESNIGKFSYSKSPILFLNCSSLEHLQLKPLIKENARLIIIQGLYLPRLNELTFYELKDPTSKEVMKINEYNLKESISVSFSSWNDISEITRISVSNDSVVIRPYHFVFNIDNLKTKLPKLSLSNSFESYIDERQKFIVV
;
A
#
# COMPACT_ATOMS: atom_id res chain seq x y z
N MET A 1 -6.99 6.84 -34.94
CA MET A 1 -7.71 5.54 -35.01
C MET A 1 -9.16 5.83 -35.33
N LYS A 2 -9.76 5.14 -36.31
CA LYS A 2 -11.20 5.27 -36.59
C LYS A 2 -11.97 4.75 -35.36
N THR A 3 -12.96 5.50 -34.89
CA THR A 3 -13.86 5.15 -33.78
C THR A 3 -14.59 3.85 -34.10
N GLY A 4 -14.03 2.73 -33.64
CA GLY A 4 -14.61 1.41 -33.83
C GLY A 4 -15.71 1.19 -32.80
N LYS A 5 -16.96 1.11 -33.25
CA LYS A 5 -18.04 0.55 -32.44
C LYS A 5 -17.64 -0.88 -32.04
N PHE A 6 -17.82 -1.26 -30.77
CA PHE A 6 -17.54 -2.64 -30.37
C PHE A 6 -18.45 -3.62 -31.15
N PRO A 7 -18.02 -4.88 -31.36
CA PRO A 7 -18.87 -5.90 -31.93
C PRO A 7 -20.12 -6.18 -31.05
N PRO A 8 -21.29 -6.47 -31.64
CA PRO A 8 -22.52 -6.84 -30.92
C PRO A 8 -22.36 -7.95 -29.87
N GLU A 9 -21.44 -8.88 -30.10
CA GLU A 9 -21.13 -9.99 -29.22
C GLU A 9 -20.44 -9.50 -27.94
N VAL A 10 -19.54 -8.53 -28.05
CA VAL A 10 -18.89 -7.88 -26.90
C VAL A 10 -19.92 -7.09 -26.10
N PHE A 11 -20.85 -6.39 -26.77
CA PHE A 11 -21.96 -5.69 -26.10
C PHE A 11 -22.86 -6.64 -25.30
N LYS A 12 -23.25 -7.75 -25.91
CA LYS A 12 -24.07 -8.77 -25.24
C LYS A 12 -23.34 -9.36 -24.04
N LEU A 13 -22.02 -9.55 -24.14
CA LEU A 13 -21.19 -10.04 -23.04
C LEU A 13 -21.13 -9.04 -21.87
N ILE A 14 -20.89 -7.75 -22.15
CA ILE A 14 -20.91 -6.68 -21.15
C ILE A 14 -22.27 -6.62 -20.46
N LEU A 15 -23.37 -6.54 -21.22
CA LEU A 15 -24.73 -6.42 -20.68
C LEU A 15 -25.14 -7.66 -19.86
N ASN A 16 -24.76 -8.86 -20.30
CA ASN A 16 -25.06 -10.10 -19.59
C ASN A 16 -24.22 -10.29 -18.32
N GLN A 17 -23.07 -9.63 -18.23
CA GLN A 17 -22.20 -9.71 -17.07
C GLN A 17 -22.36 -8.52 -16.13
N LEU A 18 -23.25 -7.54 -16.38
CA LEU A 18 -23.41 -6.36 -15.50
C LEU A 18 -23.64 -6.69 -14.02
N ASP A 19 -24.36 -7.77 -13.71
CA ASP A 19 -24.57 -8.27 -12.34
C ASP A 19 -23.24 -8.74 -11.69
N ASN A 20 -22.30 -9.24 -12.51
CA ASN A 20 -21.00 -9.77 -12.09
C ASN A 20 -19.84 -8.79 -12.31
N ILE A 21 -20.07 -7.69 -13.03
CA ILE A 21 -19.06 -6.70 -13.39
C ILE A 21 -18.98 -5.68 -12.25
N SER A 22 -17.75 -5.39 -11.81
CA SER A 22 -17.51 -4.32 -10.84
C SER A 22 -18.01 -2.98 -11.40
N VAL A 23 -18.61 -2.11 -10.57
CA VAL A 23 -19.06 -0.80 -11.07
C VAL A 23 -17.91 0.00 -11.67
N TYR A 24 -16.66 -0.25 -11.28
CA TYR A 24 -15.49 0.33 -11.92
C TYR A 24 -15.42 0.01 -13.42
N SER A 25 -15.57 -1.25 -13.80
CA SER A 25 -15.69 -1.63 -15.20
C SER A 25 -16.90 -0.98 -15.86
N VAL A 26 -18.02 -0.81 -15.15
CA VAL A 26 -19.20 -0.09 -15.66
C VAL A 26 -18.91 1.40 -15.87
N LEU A 27 -18.16 2.04 -14.98
CA LEU A 27 -17.72 3.44 -15.07
C LEU A 27 -16.70 3.62 -16.19
N ASP A 28 -15.75 2.69 -16.33
CA ASP A 28 -14.82 2.62 -17.46
C ASP A 28 -15.56 2.43 -18.78
N TYR A 29 -16.54 1.52 -18.84
CA TYR A 29 -17.40 1.39 -20.02
C TYR A 29 -18.14 2.69 -20.29
N ILE A 30 -18.74 3.31 -19.28
CA ILE A 30 -19.42 4.60 -19.43
C ILE A 30 -18.45 5.68 -19.95
N ASN A 31 -17.21 5.73 -19.47
CA ASN A 31 -16.21 6.70 -19.90
C ASN A 31 -15.71 6.42 -21.34
N ILE A 32 -15.41 5.16 -21.66
CA ILE A 32 -15.02 4.71 -23.00
C ILE A 32 -16.15 4.97 -24.01
N LEU A 33 -17.41 4.76 -23.64
CA LEU A 33 -18.56 4.97 -24.51
C LEU A 33 -18.87 6.45 -24.74
N LYS A 34 -18.53 7.32 -23.78
CA LYS A 34 -18.58 8.78 -23.94
C LYS A 34 -17.54 9.27 -24.95
N GLU A 35 -16.31 8.77 -24.85
CA GLU A 35 -15.25 9.13 -25.80
C GLU A 35 -15.56 8.62 -27.22
N ASN A 36 -16.31 7.52 -27.34
CA ASN A 36 -16.64 6.89 -28.63
C ASN A 36 -18.05 7.20 -29.18
N VAL A 37 -18.83 8.09 -28.55
CA VAL A 37 -20.17 8.58 -29.00
C VAL A 37 -21.18 7.46 -29.32
N ASP A 38 -21.21 6.38 -28.52
CA ASP A 38 -22.25 5.33 -28.65
C ASP A 38 -23.40 5.59 -27.66
N SER A 39 -24.30 6.50 -28.04
CA SER A 39 -25.42 6.94 -27.20
C SER A 39 -26.43 5.82 -26.89
N LEU A 40 -26.56 4.83 -27.79
CA LEU A 40 -27.46 3.70 -27.61
C LEU A 40 -26.94 2.77 -26.53
N LEU A 41 -25.65 2.38 -26.57
CA LEU A 41 -25.11 1.51 -25.54
C LEU A 41 -25.08 2.19 -24.17
N LEU A 42 -24.74 3.48 -24.14
CA LEU A 42 -24.80 4.26 -22.92
C LEU A 42 -26.22 4.22 -22.33
N SER A 43 -27.27 4.40 -23.16
CA SER A 43 -28.66 4.29 -22.70
C SER A 43 -29.01 2.89 -22.18
N LEU A 44 -28.55 1.83 -22.85
CA LEU A 44 -28.80 0.44 -22.43
C LEU A 44 -28.13 0.11 -21.10
N ILE A 45 -26.90 0.60 -20.86
CA ILE A 45 -26.20 0.42 -19.59
C ILE A 45 -26.90 1.23 -18.48
N LEU A 46 -27.26 2.50 -18.75
CA LEU A 46 -27.99 3.34 -17.80
C LEU A 46 -29.43 2.85 -17.53
N ASP A 47 -29.98 1.98 -18.38
CA ASP A 47 -31.25 1.29 -18.12
C ASP A 47 -31.12 0.07 -17.21
N LYS A 48 -29.90 -0.44 -17.01
CA LYS A 48 -29.60 -1.51 -16.06
C LYS A 48 -29.11 -0.99 -14.71
N LEU A 49 -28.69 0.26 -14.63
CA LEU A 49 -28.20 0.92 -13.41
C LEU A 49 -29.22 1.91 -12.89
N CYS A 50 -29.29 2.03 -11.57
CA CYS A 50 -30.03 3.10 -10.90
C CYS A 50 -29.13 3.81 -9.90
N PHE A 51 -29.10 5.13 -9.96
CA PHE A 51 -28.33 5.96 -9.03
C PHE A 51 -29.29 6.68 -8.09
N ILE A 52 -29.06 6.54 -6.79
CA ILE A 52 -29.88 7.16 -5.75
C ILE A 52 -28.97 8.04 -4.91
N ALA A 53 -29.11 9.35 -5.06
CA ALA A 53 -28.40 10.31 -4.23
C ALA A 53 -29.21 10.61 -2.97
N LEU A 54 -28.63 10.32 -1.82
CA LEU A 54 -29.21 10.63 -0.53
C LEU A 54 -28.64 11.99 -0.11
N THR A 55 -29.48 13.04 -0.14
CA THR A 55 -29.03 14.42 0.09
C THR A 55 -29.95 15.09 1.09
N MET A 56 -29.43 15.48 2.25
CA MET A 56 -30.26 16.13 3.28
C MET A 56 -30.43 17.64 3.07
N ASP A 57 -29.57 18.27 2.28
CA ASP A 57 -29.66 19.70 1.96
C ASP A 57 -29.82 19.94 0.44
N LYS A 58 -30.66 20.91 0.07
CA LYS A 58 -30.75 21.41 -1.31
C LYS A 58 -29.41 21.98 -1.79
N ASP A 59 -28.61 22.53 -0.88
CA ASP A 59 -27.27 23.01 -1.18
C ASP A 59 -26.31 21.86 -1.52
N SER A 60 -26.51 20.65 -0.97
CA SER A 60 -25.73 19.46 -1.32
C SER A 60 -25.92 19.02 -2.78
N GLN A 61 -27.06 19.30 -3.42
CA GLN A 61 -27.25 19.04 -4.85
C GLN A 61 -26.27 19.85 -5.72
N SER A 62 -25.91 21.06 -5.28
CA SER A 62 -24.90 21.86 -5.95
C SER A 62 -23.50 21.28 -5.78
N ASN A 63 -23.23 20.66 -4.62
CA ASN A 63 -21.97 19.97 -4.37
C ASN A 63 -21.84 18.73 -5.26
N PHE A 64 -22.90 17.95 -5.52
CA PHE A 64 -22.86 16.83 -6.46
C PHE A 64 -22.40 17.22 -7.89
N LYS A 65 -22.62 18.47 -8.30
CA LYS A 65 -22.13 18.95 -9.61
C LYS A 65 -20.61 19.17 -9.67
N LYS A 66 -19.93 19.28 -8.52
CA LYS A 66 -18.48 19.48 -8.41
C LYS A 66 -17.68 18.19 -8.63
N TRP A 67 -18.32 17.03 -8.49
CA TRP A 67 -17.71 15.71 -8.64
C TRP A 67 -17.48 15.40 -10.13
N LYS A 68 -16.25 15.65 -10.59
CA LYS A 68 -15.91 15.69 -12.02
C LYS A 68 -16.10 14.34 -12.73
N SER A 69 -15.77 13.20 -12.09
CA SER A 69 -15.97 11.88 -12.73
C SER A 69 -17.43 11.48 -12.81
N LEU A 70 -18.25 11.94 -11.86
CA LEU A 70 -19.68 11.67 -11.87
C LEU A 70 -20.44 12.66 -12.73
N SER A 71 -19.94 13.89 -12.92
CA SER A 71 -20.61 14.94 -13.71
C SER A 71 -21.25 14.45 -15.01
N PRO A 72 -20.61 13.60 -15.84
CA PRO A 72 -21.24 13.13 -17.06
C PRO A 72 -22.17 11.92 -16.86
N ILE A 73 -22.11 11.19 -15.74
CA ILE A 73 -23.17 10.24 -15.33
C ILE A 73 -24.37 10.99 -14.79
N LEU A 74 -24.13 11.92 -13.87
CA LEU A 74 -25.14 12.74 -13.21
C LEU A 74 -25.97 13.59 -14.19
N LYS A 75 -25.42 13.89 -15.37
CA LYS A 75 -26.12 14.58 -16.46
C LYS A 75 -27.03 13.67 -17.30
N HIS A 76 -26.80 12.36 -17.29
CA HIS A 76 -27.50 11.40 -18.17
C HIS A 76 -28.38 10.40 -17.41
N SER A 77 -28.04 10.08 -16.17
CA SER A 77 -28.89 9.25 -15.31
C SER A 77 -29.97 10.10 -14.66
N SER A 78 -31.18 9.54 -14.57
CA SER A 78 -32.20 10.05 -13.67
C SER A 78 -31.74 9.75 -12.23
N ILE A 79 -30.85 10.59 -11.70
CA ILE A 79 -30.49 10.50 -10.29
C ILE A 79 -31.77 10.76 -9.52
N ILE A 80 -32.09 9.82 -8.66
CA ILE A 80 -33.14 9.99 -7.70
C ILE A 80 -32.53 10.74 -6.52
N TYR A 81 -32.89 12.01 -6.36
CA TYR A 81 -32.55 12.76 -5.16
C TYR A 81 -33.60 12.47 -4.09
N MET A 82 -33.20 11.84 -3.01
CA MET A 82 -34.06 11.67 -1.84
C MET A 82 -33.68 12.72 -0.81
N SER A 83 -34.63 13.61 -0.51
CA SER A 83 -34.52 14.61 0.55
C SER A 83 -35.39 14.22 1.74
N ASP A 84 -35.16 14.84 2.90
CA ASP A 84 -35.89 14.53 4.14
C ASP A 84 -37.39 14.81 4.08
N ALA A 85 -37.85 15.62 3.11
CA ALA A 85 -39.26 15.96 2.94
C ALA A 85 -40.14 14.69 2.85
N GLU A 86 -41.09 14.57 3.79
CA GLU A 86 -41.89 13.35 4.04
C GLU A 86 -42.77 12.88 2.85
N ASN A 87 -42.88 13.66 1.76
CA ASN A 87 -43.82 13.42 0.67
C ASN A 87 -43.19 12.92 -0.65
N ASP A 88 -41.85 12.82 -0.74
CA ASP A 88 -41.21 12.40 -1.99
C ASP A 88 -41.13 10.86 -2.09
N LYS A 89 -42.25 10.23 -2.43
CA LYS A 89 -42.27 8.81 -2.84
C LYS A 89 -41.71 8.71 -4.26
N VAL A 90 -40.56 8.05 -4.40
CA VAL A 90 -39.94 7.76 -5.67
C VAL A 90 -40.41 6.38 -6.14
N ILE A 91 -41.00 6.33 -7.33
CA ILE A 91 -41.39 5.06 -7.94
C ILE A 91 -40.37 4.72 -9.03
N ILE A 92 -39.70 3.57 -8.88
CA ILE A 92 -38.71 3.09 -9.83
C ILE A 92 -39.40 2.07 -10.74
N TYR A 93 -39.72 2.48 -11.98
CA TYR A 93 -40.46 1.68 -12.97
C TYR A 93 -39.57 0.89 -13.95
N LYS A 94 -38.34 0.50 -13.57
CA LYS A 94 -37.43 -0.18 -14.50
C LYS A 94 -37.32 -1.67 -14.16
N GLU A 95 -38.08 -2.51 -14.87
CA GLU A 95 -38.01 -3.99 -14.81
C GLU A 95 -36.62 -4.53 -15.16
N SER A 96 -35.83 -3.73 -15.87
CA SER A 96 -34.50 -4.05 -16.33
C SER A 96 -33.38 -3.79 -15.32
N ILE A 97 -33.64 -3.13 -14.18
CA ILE A 97 -32.58 -2.80 -13.22
C ILE A 97 -31.90 -4.06 -12.70
N LYS A 98 -30.58 -3.99 -12.68
CA LYS A 98 -29.69 -5.02 -12.16
C LYS A 98 -28.90 -4.56 -10.96
N LYS A 99 -28.57 -3.28 -10.90
CA LYS A 99 -27.77 -2.72 -9.81
C LYS A 99 -28.24 -1.33 -9.41
N ILE A 100 -28.24 -1.09 -8.10
CA ILE A 100 -28.56 0.19 -7.48
C ILE A 100 -27.30 0.72 -6.78
N ILE A 101 -26.95 1.96 -7.05
CA ILE A 101 -25.79 2.63 -6.46
C ILE A 101 -26.29 3.77 -5.58
N PHE A 102 -26.06 3.65 -4.27
CA PHE A 102 -26.34 4.71 -3.32
C PHE A 102 -25.18 5.70 -3.31
N ILE A 103 -25.46 6.96 -3.64
CA ILE A 103 -24.51 8.04 -3.58
C ILE A 103 -24.73 8.78 -2.27
N VAL A 104 -23.68 8.81 -1.44
CA VAL A 104 -23.70 9.41 -0.10
C VAL A 104 -22.51 10.33 0.05
N ASP A 105 -22.69 11.41 0.80
CA ASP A 105 -21.57 12.24 1.25
C ASP A 105 -21.23 11.94 2.72
N GLU A 106 -20.07 12.42 3.19
CA GLU A 106 -19.63 12.22 4.58
C GLU A 106 -20.55 12.82 5.65
N ASN A 107 -21.46 13.72 5.28
CA ASN A 107 -22.40 14.38 6.17
C ASN A 107 -23.80 13.78 6.07
N THR A 108 -23.98 12.72 5.29
CA THR A 108 -25.28 12.10 5.05
C THR A 108 -25.68 11.32 6.30
N ILE A 109 -26.60 11.89 7.08
CA ILE A 109 -27.25 11.20 8.20
C ILE A 109 -28.61 10.73 7.70
N ILE A 110 -28.87 9.42 7.73
CA ILE A 110 -30.22 8.91 7.45
C ILE A 110 -31.04 8.98 8.75
N PRO A 111 -32.15 9.75 8.81
CA PRO A 111 -33.02 9.72 9.97
C PRO A 111 -33.54 8.31 10.23
N SER A 112 -33.67 7.93 11.50
CA SER A 112 -34.22 6.62 11.89
C SER A 112 -35.64 6.35 11.37
N THR A 113 -36.35 7.40 10.96
CA THR A 113 -37.69 7.35 10.36
C THR A 113 -37.67 7.11 8.83
N PHE A 114 -36.49 7.08 8.21
CA PHE A 114 -36.34 6.92 6.77
C PHE A 114 -36.60 5.47 6.34
N ASP A 115 -37.84 5.21 5.92
CA ASP A 115 -38.23 3.91 5.40
C ASP A 115 -38.06 3.84 3.89
N LEU A 116 -36.94 3.24 3.45
CA LEU A 116 -36.63 3.05 2.04
C LEU A 116 -37.74 2.25 1.31
N LYS A 117 -38.45 1.32 1.99
CA LYS A 117 -39.55 0.56 1.35
C LYS A 117 -40.75 1.44 1.05
N LYS A 118 -41.01 2.45 1.88
CA LYS A 118 -42.12 3.39 1.66
C LYS A 118 -41.77 4.44 0.62
N ARG A 119 -40.50 4.86 0.61
CA ARG A 119 -40.01 5.91 -0.27
C ARG A 119 -39.56 5.42 -1.64
N ILE A 120 -39.22 4.13 -1.79
CA ILE A 120 -38.89 3.50 -3.07
C ILE A 120 -39.87 2.37 -3.35
N ASP A 121 -40.75 2.59 -4.31
CA ASP A 121 -41.69 1.57 -4.78
C ASP A 121 -41.12 0.84 -5.99
N PHE A 122 -40.64 -0.38 -5.74
CA PHE A 122 -40.11 -1.29 -6.74
C PHE A 122 -41.23 -2.06 -7.42
N LYS A 123 -42.00 -1.39 -8.30
CA LYS A 123 -43.04 -2.06 -9.08
C LYS A 123 -42.41 -2.87 -10.21
N ASN A 124 -42.79 -4.15 -10.30
CA ASN A 124 -42.31 -5.12 -11.31
C ASN A 124 -40.79 -5.39 -11.30
N VAL A 125 -40.08 -5.01 -10.23
CA VAL A 125 -38.64 -5.31 -10.12
C VAL A 125 -38.45 -6.58 -9.30
N ASN A 126 -37.77 -7.58 -9.88
CA ASN A 126 -37.42 -8.79 -9.14
C ASN A 126 -36.27 -8.50 -8.18
N MET A 127 -36.62 -8.10 -6.96
CA MET A 127 -35.67 -7.71 -5.91
C MET A 127 -34.64 -8.80 -5.60
N GLY A 128 -34.93 -10.09 -5.86
CA GLY A 128 -33.99 -11.20 -5.65
C GLY A 128 -32.81 -11.22 -6.63
N ARG A 129 -32.71 -10.27 -7.56
CA ARG A 129 -31.66 -10.18 -8.59
C ARG A 129 -31.04 -8.78 -8.69
N ILE A 130 -31.21 -7.94 -7.67
CA ILE A 130 -30.63 -6.59 -7.65
C ILE A 130 -29.47 -6.56 -6.67
N ASP A 131 -28.32 -6.09 -7.14
CA ASP A 131 -27.14 -5.82 -6.34
C ASP A 131 -27.11 -4.35 -5.90
N PHE A 132 -26.54 -4.08 -4.72
CA PHE A 132 -26.46 -2.73 -4.16
C PHE A 132 -25.01 -2.34 -3.87
N ASP A 133 -24.56 -1.21 -4.41
CA ASP A 133 -23.24 -0.63 -4.13
C ASP A 133 -23.36 0.72 -3.44
N ILE A 134 -22.28 1.12 -2.78
CA ILE A 134 -22.15 2.46 -2.19
C ILE A 134 -21.08 3.24 -2.95
N LEU A 135 -21.42 4.48 -3.29
CA LEU A 135 -20.50 5.50 -3.72
C LEU A 135 -20.43 6.59 -2.66
N LEU A 136 -19.33 6.59 -1.91
CA LEU A 136 -19.03 7.58 -0.90
C LEU A 136 -18.23 8.74 -1.52
N CYS A 137 -18.85 9.91 -1.53
CA CYS A 137 -18.27 11.16 -1.95
C CYS A 137 -17.66 11.87 -0.73
N SER A 138 -16.32 11.87 -0.63
CA SER A 138 -15.59 12.45 0.50
C SER A 138 -14.79 13.69 0.10
N TYR A 139 -14.73 14.69 0.98
CA TYR A 139 -13.92 15.88 0.73
C TYR A 139 -12.44 15.56 1.04
N SER A 140 -11.52 15.87 0.12
CA SER A 140 -10.11 15.46 0.22
C SER A 140 -9.30 16.15 1.32
N ASN A 141 -9.85 17.20 1.93
CA ASN A 141 -9.15 18.08 2.87
C ASN A 141 -9.39 17.72 4.34
N ILE A 142 -9.98 16.57 4.64
CA ILE A 142 -10.18 16.17 6.04
C ILE A 142 -8.82 15.80 6.62
N GLU A 143 -8.19 16.72 7.34
CA GLU A 143 -7.39 16.30 8.48
C GLU A 143 -8.31 15.49 9.40
N LEU A 144 -8.18 14.16 9.31
CA LEU A 144 -8.86 13.14 10.12
C LEU A 144 -8.54 13.26 11.63
N ALA A 145 -8.06 14.41 12.10
CA ALA A 145 -7.67 14.60 13.48
C ALA A 145 -8.86 14.48 14.45
N ASN A 146 -10.11 14.70 14.00
CA ASN A 146 -11.31 14.63 14.85
C ASN A 146 -12.60 14.12 14.16
N LYS A 147 -12.57 13.65 12.91
CA LYS A 147 -13.76 13.08 12.23
C LYS A 147 -13.59 11.56 12.09
N ASN A 148 -14.70 10.83 12.16
CA ASN A 148 -14.77 9.40 11.85
C ASN A 148 -14.06 9.09 10.52
N SER A 149 -13.38 7.95 10.46
CA SER A 149 -12.73 7.50 9.24
C SER A 149 -13.73 7.27 8.09
N ILE A 150 -13.26 7.28 6.84
CA ILE A 150 -14.10 7.02 5.66
C ILE A 150 -14.82 5.68 5.79
N MET A 151 -14.12 4.64 6.26
CA MET A 151 -14.70 3.34 6.52
C MET A 151 -15.76 3.38 7.63
N GLU A 152 -15.52 4.10 8.73
CA GLU A 152 -16.53 4.25 9.80
C GLU A 152 -17.78 4.96 9.30
N ASN A 153 -17.66 5.98 8.45
CA ASN A 153 -18.81 6.65 7.84
C ASN A 153 -19.60 5.69 6.93
N ALA A 154 -18.90 4.92 6.08
CA ALA A 154 -19.53 3.93 5.22
C ALA A 154 -20.25 2.83 6.02
N VAL A 155 -19.63 2.34 7.10
CA VAL A 155 -20.23 1.35 7.99
C VAL A 155 -21.42 1.93 8.73
N THR A 156 -21.30 3.14 9.28
CA THR A 156 -22.39 3.82 9.99
C THR A 156 -23.59 4.02 9.08
N PHE A 157 -23.34 4.40 7.83
CA PHE A 157 -24.37 4.48 6.80
C PHE A 157 -25.03 3.11 6.55
N LEU A 158 -24.25 2.05 6.36
CA LEU A 158 -24.79 0.70 6.17
C LEU A 158 -25.64 0.25 7.36
N GLN A 159 -25.21 0.51 8.59
CA GLN A 159 -25.96 0.17 9.81
C GLN A 159 -27.32 0.88 9.90
N GLN A 160 -27.50 2.02 9.22
CA GLN A 160 -28.77 2.73 9.15
C GLN A 160 -29.72 2.14 8.10
N LEU A 161 -29.24 1.22 7.24
CA LEU A 161 -30.07 0.60 6.22
C LEU A 161 -30.90 -0.55 6.78
N PRO A 162 -32.14 -0.74 6.28
CA PRO A 162 -32.97 -1.88 6.64
C PRO A 162 -32.27 -3.24 6.46
N GLU A 163 -32.46 -4.18 7.39
CA GLU A 163 -31.81 -5.51 7.39
C GLU A 163 -31.97 -6.29 6.07
N TRP A 164 -33.13 -6.17 5.42
CA TRP A 164 -33.40 -6.88 4.16
C TRP A 164 -32.52 -6.40 2.99
N LEU A 165 -31.91 -5.22 3.09
CA LEU A 165 -30.91 -4.70 2.14
C LEU A 165 -29.50 -5.13 2.52
N LEU A 166 -29.18 -5.19 3.81
CA LEU A 166 -27.84 -5.52 4.29
C LEU A 166 -27.34 -6.85 3.73
N GLY A 167 -28.19 -7.88 3.71
CA GLY A 167 -27.86 -9.18 3.10
C GLY A 167 -27.75 -9.20 1.57
N ARG A 168 -27.95 -8.05 0.91
CA ARG A 168 -27.96 -7.89 -0.56
C ARG A 168 -26.96 -6.86 -1.07
N PHE A 169 -26.25 -6.15 -0.20
CA PHE A 169 -25.17 -5.29 -0.65
C PHE A 169 -24.13 -6.12 -1.40
N SER A 170 -23.90 -5.78 -2.66
CA SER A 170 -22.68 -6.21 -3.32
C SER A 170 -21.58 -5.55 -2.52
N ASN A 171 -20.64 -6.37 -2.06
CA ASN A 171 -19.65 -6.03 -1.05
C ASN A 171 -18.60 -5.01 -1.56
N HIS A 172 -19.02 -4.01 -2.33
CA HIS A 172 -18.21 -3.06 -3.06
C HIS A 172 -18.51 -1.64 -2.57
N LEU A 173 -17.51 -1.02 -1.95
CA LEU A 173 -17.49 0.38 -1.61
C LEU A 173 -16.68 1.15 -2.64
N MET A 174 -17.28 2.15 -3.26
CA MET A 174 -16.59 3.10 -4.13
C MET A 174 -16.38 4.40 -3.38
N ILE A 175 -15.19 4.97 -3.54
CA ILE A 175 -14.80 6.23 -2.90
C ILE A 175 -14.37 7.20 -4.00
N GLU A 176 -14.98 8.38 -3.97
CA GLU A 176 -14.59 9.51 -4.77
C GLU A 176 -14.15 10.66 -3.88
N PHE A 177 -13.12 11.38 -4.31
CA PHE A 177 -12.61 12.55 -3.61
C PHE A 177 -12.85 13.82 -4.42
N GLU A 178 -13.38 14.85 -3.76
CA GLU A 178 -13.48 16.20 -4.33
C GLU A 178 -12.12 16.89 -4.25
N ASN A 179 -11.16 16.48 -5.10
CA ASN A 179 -9.86 17.16 -5.22
C ASN A 179 -9.47 17.39 -6.68
N ASP A 180 -9.20 18.65 -7.04
CA ASP A 180 -8.68 19.02 -8.36
C ASP A 180 -7.31 18.37 -8.68
N GLY A 181 -6.52 18.01 -7.66
CA GLY A 181 -5.24 17.32 -7.81
C GLY A 181 -5.30 15.79 -7.74
N ASN A 182 -6.41 15.21 -7.25
CA ASN A 182 -6.52 13.79 -6.89
C ASN A 182 -5.38 13.28 -6.00
N GLU A 183 -4.87 14.15 -5.13
CA GLU A 183 -3.86 13.83 -4.13
C GLU A 183 -4.54 13.72 -2.76
N VAL A 184 -4.34 12.62 -2.05
CA VAL A 184 -5.10 12.36 -0.82
C VAL A 184 -4.19 11.81 0.27
N ASP A 185 -4.36 12.31 1.49
CA ASP A 185 -3.79 11.70 2.69
C ASP A 185 -4.73 10.63 3.23
N ALA A 186 -4.20 9.43 3.42
CA ALA A 186 -4.93 8.30 3.95
C ALA A 186 -5.13 8.35 5.47
N GLY A 187 -4.48 9.29 6.17
CA GLY A 187 -4.49 9.33 7.63
C GLY A 187 -3.69 8.20 8.26
N SER A 188 -3.84 8.04 9.58
CA SER A 188 -3.07 7.07 10.36
C SER A 188 -3.51 5.62 10.19
N ASP A 189 -4.72 5.38 9.71
CA ASP A 189 -5.39 4.08 9.61
C ASP A 189 -5.80 3.74 8.16
N LEU A 190 -5.24 4.44 7.17
CA LEU A 190 -5.46 4.20 5.75
C LEU A 190 -6.96 4.26 5.39
N PHE A 191 -7.59 5.41 5.64
CA PHE A 191 -9.03 5.66 5.48
C PHE A 191 -9.93 4.88 6.45
N GLY A 192 -9.35 4.33 7.52
CA GLY A 192 -10.01 3.36 8.41
C GLY A 192 -9.91 1.91 7.95
N ILE A 193 -9.29 1.62 6.80
CA ILE A 193 -9.12 0.25 6.30
C ILE A 193 -8.27 -0.58 7.27
N LEU A 194 -7.27 0.05 7.90
CA LEU A 194 -6.37 -0.57 8.87
C LEU A 194 -6.68 -0.14 10.30
N SER A 195 -7.96 -0.04 10.66
CA SER A 195 -8.37 0.18 12.06
C SER A 195 -8.68 -1.14 12.76
N GLU A 196 -8.57 -1.16 14.09
CA GLU A 196 -8.89 -2.37 14.88
C GLU A 196 -10.37 -2.76 14.72
N ASN A 197 -11.26 -1.76 14.69
CA ASN A 197 -12.70 -1.95 14.58
C ASN A 197 -13.12 -2.53 13.22
N THR A 198 -12.40 -2.17 12.14
CA THR A 198 -12.78 -2.57 10.78
C THR A 198 -12.33 -3.98 10.41
N SER A 199 -11.44 -4.59 11.19
CA SER A 199 -11.05 -5.99 11.02
C SER A 199 -12.23 -6.97 11.01
N SER A 200 -13.29 -6.64 11.76
CA SER A 200 -14.54 -7.40 11.77
C SER A 200 -15.25 -7.36 10.41
N TYR A 201 -15.23 -6.24 9.69
CA TYR A 201 -15.94 -6.07 8.42
C TYR A 201 -15.25 -6.76 7.22
N TYR A 202 -14.14 -7.48 7.45
CA TYR A 202 -13.53 -8.36 6.45
C TYR A 202 -13.87 -9.83 6.70
N ASP A 203 -14.55 -10.13 7.80
CA ASP A 203 -15.03 -11.47 8.09
C ASP A 203 -16.28 -11.76 7.25
N PRO A 204 -16.26 -12.77 6.36
CA PRO A 204 -17.44 -13.12 5.57
C PRO A 204 -18.62 -13.63 6.40
N SER A 205 -18.42 -13.95 7.69
CA SER A 205 -19.51 -14.28 8.61
C SER A 205 -20.28 -13.05 9.13
N ASN A 206 -19.73 -11.84 8.97
CA ASN A 206 -20.41 -10.62 9.38
C ASN A 206 -21.45 -10.16 8.35
N TYR A 207 -22.55 -9.63 8.87
CA TYR A 207 -23.69 -9.17 8.07
C TYR A 207 -23.33 -7.96 7.19
N ILE A 208 -22.39 -7.14 7.66
CA ILE A 208 -21.76 -6.05 6.90
C ILE A 208 -20.32 -6.48 6.63
N HIS A 209 -20.00 -6.76 5.37
CA HIS A 209 -18.61 -7.01 4.96
C HIS A 209 -18.29 -6.35 3.63
N PHE A 210 -17.08 -5.80 3.52
CA PHE A 210 -16.57 -5.26 2.26
C PHE A 210 -15.58 -6.25 1.65
N ARG A 211 -15.85 -6.67 0.41
CA ARG A 211 -14.93 -7.48 -0.39
C ARG A 211 -14.10 -6.64 -1.34
N GLN A 212 -14.61 -5.50 -1.75
CA GLN A 212 -13.94 -4.61 -2.67
C GLN A 212 -14.08 -3.17 -2.20
N ILE A 213 -12.98 -2.44 -2.18
CA ILE A 213 -12.96 -0.98 -2.08
C ILE A 213 -12.37 -0.46 -3.39
N THR A 214 -12.93 0.59 -3.97
CA THR A 214 -12.38 1.19 -5.19
C THR A 214 -12.28 2.69 -5.09
N PHE A 215 -11.09 3.21 -5.34
CA PHE A 215 -10.80 4.64 -5.36
C PHE A 215 -10.79 5.14 -6.80
N LEU A 216 -11.87 5.79 -7.23
CA LEU A 216 -12.15 6.02 -8.66
C LEU A 216 -11.11 6.91 -9.36
N ASN A 217 -10.72 8.01 -8.73
CA ASN A 217 -9.85 9.02 -9.35
C ASN A 217 -8.53 9.23 -8.62
N LEU A 218 -8.20 8.42 -7.60
CA LEU A 218 -7.03 8.66 -6.76
C LEU A 218 -5.74 8.50 -7.57
N LYS A 219 -5.00 9.60 -7.78
CA LYS A 219 -3.75 9.61 -8.57
C LYS A 219 -2.49 9.58 -7.71
N LYS A 220 -2.52 10.24 -6.55
CA LYS A 220 -1.41 10.24 -5.59
C LYS A 220 -1.94 9.97 -4.19
N LEU A 221 -1.32 9.02 -3.51
CA LEU A 221 -1.70 8.62 -2.17
C LEU A 221 -0.55 8.93 -1.21
N PHE A 222 -0.84 9.69 -0.16
CA PHE A 222 0.06 9.91 0.95
C PHE A 222 -0.32 9.01 2.12
N ILE A 223 0.67 8.32 2.70
CA ILE A 223 0.46 7.42 3.84
C ILE A 223 1.47 7.79 4.93
N ARG A 224 1.05 7.77 6.19
CA ARG A 224 2.00 7.92 7.29
C ARG A 224 2.93 6.70 7.33
N TYR A 225 4.23 6.93 7.43
CA TYR A 225 5.25 5.88 7.30
C TYR A 225 5.14 4.72 8.32
N THR A 226 4.45 4.94 9.44
CA THR A 226 4.24 3.95 10.53
C THR A 226 2.85 3.29 10.51
N THR A 227 1.96 3.64 9.58
CA THR A 227 0.55 3.20 9.60
C THR A 227 0.40 1.69 9.60
N ILE A 228 1.05 1.00 8.66
CA ILE A 228 0.94 -0.46 8.53
C ILE A 228 1.55 -1.16 9.74
N ASP A 229 2.71 -0.70 10.20
CA ASP A 229 3.40 -1.23 11.38
C ASP A 229 2.57 -1.08 12.65
N THR A 230 1.90 0.07 12.82
CA THR A 230 1.03 0.35 13.97
C THR A 230 -0.16 -0.59 13.98
N TYR A 231 -0.81 -0.80 12.82
CA TYR A 231 -1.90 -1.76 12.67
C TYR A 231 -1.47 -3.19 13.05
N ILE A 232 -0.33 -3.66 12.51
CA ILE A 232 0.21 -4.99 12.81
C ILE A 232 0.51 -5.14 14.30
N PHE A 233 1.20 -4.15 14.88
CA PHE A 233 1.56 -4.16 16.28
C PHE A 233 0.33 -4.19 17.19
N ASN A 234 -0.70 -3.41 16.86
CA ASN A 234 -1.94 -3.38 17.63
C ASN A 234 -2.64 -4.74 17.62
N ILE A 235 -2.81 -5.37 16.46
CA ILE A 235 -3.42 -6.71 16.35
C ILE A 235 -2.63 -7.76 17.16
N LEU A 236 -1.31 -7.76 17.04
CA LEU A 236 -0.44 -8.69 17.78
C LEU A 236 -0.39 -8.42 19.29
N SER A 237 -0.76 -7.22 19.72
CA SER A 237 -0.77 -6.82 21.14
C SER A 237 -2.13 -7.02 21.80
N SER A 238 -3.22 -7.00 21.03
CA SER A 238 -4.57 -7.23 21.56
C SER A 238 -4.80 -8.69 21.96
N SER A 239 -4.11 -9.64 21.33
CA SER A 239 -4.20 -11.07 21.67
C SER A 239 -3.62 -11.42 23.04
N SER A 240 -2.55 -10.75 23.49
CA SER A 240 -1.91 -11.02 24.78
C SER A 240 -2.77 -10.60 25.98
N ARG A 241 -3.70 -9.65 25.79
CA ARG A 241 -4.64 -9.20 26.83
C ARG A 241 -5.83 -10.15 27.02
N ASN A 242 -6.19 -10.93 25.99
CA ASN A 242 -7.38 -11.79 26.01
C ASN A 242 -7.12 -13.19 26.58
N HIS A 243 -5.88 -13.58 26.89
CA HIS A 243 -5.59 -14.87 27.51
C HIS A 243 -6.02 -15.00 28.97
N TYR A 244 -6.32 -13.90 29.65
CA TYR A 244 -6.67 -13.93 31.08
C TYR A 244 -8.17 -13.83 31.39
N ASN A 245 -9.03 -13.56 30.40
CA ASN A 245 -10.48 -13.43 30.61
C ASN A 245 -11.26 -14.29 29.62
N THR A 246 -11.86 -15.37 30.14
CA THR A 246 -12.98 -16.16 29.58
C THR A 246 -12.93 -16.48 28.08
N ALA A 247 -12.71 -17.77 27.78
CA ALA A 247 -12.79 -18.39 26.46
C ALA A 247 -14.17 -18.19 25.78
N HIS A 248 -14.39 -17.03 25.17
CA HIS A 248 -15.40 -16.88 24.14
C HIS A 248 -14.85 -17.50 22.86
N LEU A 249 -15.48 -18.60 22.41
CA LEU A 249 -15.08 -19.46 21.29
C LEU A 249 -14.94 -18.78 19.92
N ASN A 250 -15.22 -17.47 19.79
CA ASN A 250 -15.33 -16.76 18.52
C ASN A 250 -14.44 -15.52 18.37
N THR A 251 -13.43 -15.31 19.24
CA THR A 251 -12.51 -14.19 19.04
C THR A 251 -11.53 -14.49 17.89
N PRO A 252 -11.45 -13.62 16.86
CA PRO A 252 -10.56 -13.86 15.74
C PRO A 252 -9.10 -13.77 16.20
N THR A 253 -8.31 -14.78 15.86
CA THR A 253 -6.86 -14.79 16.13
C THR A 253 -6.14 -13.78 15.21
N PRO A 254 -5.00 -13.21 15.62
CA PRO A 254 -4.18 -12.34 14.75
C PRO A 254 -3.93 -12.94 13.35
N GLN A 255 -3.60 -14.23 13.30
CA GLN A 255 -3.41 -15.00 12.07
C GLN A 255 -4.67 -14.96 11.18
N SER A 256 -5.86 -15.14 11.75
CA SER A 256 -7.13 -15.09 11.01
C SER A 256 -7.47 -13.67 10.54
N ILE A 257 -7.17 -12.63 11.34
CA ILE A 257 -7.41 -11.23 10.96
C ILE A 257 -6.59 -10.86 9.74
N PHE A 258 -5.28 -11.11 9.78
CA PHE A 258 -4.40 -10.82 8.64
C PHE A 258 -4.77 -11.64 7.40
N LYS A 259 -5.11 -12.92 7.58
CA LYS A 259 -5.57 -13.78 6.49
C LYS A 259 -6.86 -13.25 5.86
N ASN A 260 -7.84 -12.86 6.67
CA ASN A 260 -9.13 -12.36 6.20
C ASN A 260 -8.95 -11.05 5.42
N TYR A 261 -8.18 -10.10 5.96
CA TYR A 261 -7.84 -8.86 5.26
C TYR A 261 -7.18 -9.14 3.90
N LEU A 262 -6.14 -9.99 3.85
CA LEU A 262 -5.41 -10.25 2.61
C LEU A 262 -6.15 -11.14 1.59
N THR A 263 -7.17 -11.87 2.01
CA THR A 263 -7.88 -12.85 1.15
C THR A 263 -9.25 -12.34 0.71
N TYR A 264 -9.97 -11.65 1.58
CA TYR A 264 -11.36 -11.29 1.33
C TYR A 264 -11.56 -9.83 0.95
N LEU A 265 -10.63 -8.93 1.31
CA LEU A 265 -10.66 -7.54 0.88
C LEU A 265 -9.73 -7.33 -0.31
N ASN A 266 -10.27 -6.77 -1.39
CA ASN A 266 -9.53 -6.25 -2.54
C ASN A 266 -9.64 -4.73 -2.58
N VAL A 267 -8.53 -4.02 -2.77
CA VAL A 267 -8.51 -2.56 -2.89
C VAL A 267 -8.08 -2.19 -4.31
N ASN A 268 -8.97 -1.62 -5.11
CA ASN A 268 -8.68 -1.25 -6.48
C ASN A 268 -8.42 0.26 -6.60
N CYS A 269 -7.22 0.61 -7.08
CA CYS A 269 -6.81 1.99 -7.32
C CYS A 269 -6.31 2.12 -8.77
N PRO A 270 -7.24 2.19 -9.73
CA PRO A 270 -6.95 1.95 -11.15
C PRO A 270 -6.11 3.05 -11.79
N VAL A 271 -6.22 4.30 -11.31
CA VAL A 271 -5.48 5.46 -11.83
C VAL A 271 -4.39 5.94 -10.88
N LEU A 272 -4.08 5.19 -9.83
CA LEU A 272 -3.07 5.55 -8.83
C LEU A 272 -1.67 5.37 -9.41
N GLN A 273 -0.93 6.49 -9.48
CA GLN A 273 0.40 6.54 -10.08
C GLN A 273 1.51 6.55 -9.02
N ASN A 274 1.26 7.19 -7.87
CA ASN A 274 2.27 7.41 -6.84
C ASN A 274 1.74 7.07 -5.45
N ILE A 275 2.50 6.26 -4.71
CA ILE A 275 2.32 6.07 -3.27
C ILE A 275 3.52 6.65 -2.54
N THR A 276 3.27 7.66 -1.71
CA THR A 276 4.29 8.37 -0.95
C THR A 276 4.12 8.18 0.55
N PHE A 277 5.12 7.62 1.21
CA PHE A 277 5.14 7.57 2.67
C PHE A 277 5.76 8.84 3.25
N ARG A 278 5.17 9.38 4.32
CA ARG A 278 5.61 10.65 4.90
C ARG A 278 5.54 10.68 6.42
N GLU A 279 6.36 11.56 6.99
CA GLU A 279 6.36 11.94 8.42
C GLU A 279 5.94 13.41 8.55
N SER A 280 5.08 13.72 9.52
CA SER A 280 4.73 15.10 9.84
C SER A 280 5.89 15.79 10.55
N ILE A 281 6.26 16.98 10.09
CA ILE A 281 7.35 17.78 10.70
C ILE A 281 6.87 18.49 11.96
N VAL A 282 5.56 18.63 12.17
CA VAL A 282 5.03 19.45 13.28
C VAL A 282 5.18 18.68 14.61
N PRO A 283 6.03 19.15 15.54
CA PRO A 283 6.00 18.69 16.92
C PRO A 283 4.80 19.37 17.59
N ASN A 284 3.87 18.59 18.16
CA ASN A 284 2.82 19.00 19.10
C ASN A 284 2.68 20.52 19.28
N ALA A 285 1.92 21.17 18.39
CA ALA A 285 1.50 22.55 18.58
C ALA A 285 -0.03 22.57 18.46
N ASN A 286 -0.66 23.14 19.46
CA ASN A 286 -2.09 23.21 19.63
C ASN A 286 -2.82 23.65 18.36
N GLN A 287 -3.97 23.04 18.15
CA GLN A 287 -4.93 23.24 17.07
C GLN A 287 -5.12 24.73 16.76
N ASP A 288 -4.70 25.16 15.56
CA ASP A 288 -5.35 26.27 14.86
C ASP A 288 -5.50 25.91 13.39
N GLN A 289 -6.77 25.86 12.98
CA GLN A 289 -7.32 25.31 11.74
C GLN A 289 -7.00 26.20 10.53
N THR A 290 -5.77 26.16 10.03
CA THR A 290 -5.44 26.73 8.70
C THR A 290 -5.09 25.63 7.71
N PRO A 291 -5.55 25.71 6.43
CA PRO A 291 -5.30 24.69 5.43
C PRO A 291 -3.79 24.49 5.25
N ILE A 292 -3.32 23.26 5.44
CA ILE A 292 -1.89 22.97 5.46
C ILE A 292 -1.26 23.14 4.09
N ASN A 293 -0.23 23.97 4.07
CA ASN A 293 0.76 24.05 3.00
C ASN A 293 1.55 22.72 2.95
N ILE A 294 1.64 22.07 1.79
CA ILE A 294 2.28 20.75 1.57
C ILE A 294 3.75 20.68 2.07
N SER A 295 4.36 21.83 2.37
CA SER A 295 5.71 21.98 2.94
C SER A 295 5.91 21.45 4.38
N LYS A 296 4.91 20.84 5.03
CA LYS A 296 5.00 20.35 6.44
C LYS A 296 5.38 18.86 6.59
N TYR A 297 5.72 18.16 5.51
CA TYR A 297 6.00 16.72 5.56
C TYR A 297 7.38 16.38 5.00
N ILE A 298 8.01 15.35 5.56
CA ILE A 298 9.24 14.75 5.03
C ILE A 298 8.87 13.41 4.41
N GLU A 299 9.27 13.20 3.16
CA GLU A 299 9.21 11.89 2.52
C GLU A 299 10.03 10.87 3.33
N LYS A 300 9.43 9.73 3.65
CA LYS A 300 10.07 8.59 4.33
C LYS A 300 9.74 7.32 3.56
N CYS A 301 10.50 6.26 3.75
CA CYS A 301 10.09 4.94 3.27
C CYS A 301 9.02 4.33 4.19
N ASN A 302 8.23 3.40 3.66
CA ASN A 302 7.38 2.51 4.45
C ASN A 302 8.25 1.75 5.45
N PHE A 303 7.90 1.84 6.73
CA PHE A 303 8.72 1.30 7.79
C PHE A 303 8.29 -0.11 8.14
N ILE A 304 9.25 -1.03 8.19
CA ILE A 304 9.03 -2.43 8.52
C ILE A 304 9.84 -2.75 9.78
N ASP A 305 9.17 -2.85 10.93
CA ASP A 305 9.81 -3.20 12.19
C ASP A 305 10.12 -4.71 12.24
N LEU A 306 11.41 -5.01 12.18
CA LEU A 306 11.99 -6.34 12.33
C LEU A 306 12.80 -6.44 13.63
N THR A 307 12.50 -5.62 14.66
CA THR A 307 13.17 -5.72 15.97
C THR A 307 12.84 -7.05 16.66
N ILE A 308 13.62 -7.42 17.68
CA ILE A 308 13.41 -8.66 18.44
C ILE A 308 11.98 -8.70 19.01
N ASN A 309 11.54 -7.61 19.61
CA ASN A 309 10.19 -7.48 20.18
C ASN A 309 9.09 -7.78 19.15
N THR A 310 9.20 -7.25 17.93
CA THR A 310 8.20 -7.51 16.89
C THR A 310 8.23 -8.96 16.43
N ILE A 311 9.42 -9.51 16.17
CA ILE A 311 9.59 -10.90 15.71
C ILE A 311 9.11 -11.90 16.79
N GLU A 312 9.39 -11.65 18.06
CA GLU A 312 8.89 -12.46 19.18
C GLU A 312 7.36 -12.41 19.27
N LYS A 313 6.71 -11.28 19.00
CA LYS A 313 5.24 -11.21 18.95
C LYS A 313 4.67 -12.08 17.85
N PHE A 314 5.28 -12.13 16.66
CA PHE A 314 4.87 -13.08 15.61
C PHE A 314 5.03 -14.53 16.09
N LYS A 315 6.17 -14.87 16.69
CA LYS A 315 6.46 -16.21 17.24
C LYS A 315 5.45 -16.63 18.32
N ASN A 316 5.21 -15.75 19.29
CA ASN A 316 4.36 -16.02 20.46
C ASN A 316 2.87 -16.13 20.10
N ASN A 317 2.42 -15.43 19.05
CA ASN A 317 1.06 -15.53 18.54
C ASN A 317 0.89 -16.62 17.46
N ASP A 318 1.94 -17.39 17.16
CA ASP A 318 2.02 -18.35 16.04
C ASP A 318 1.54 -17.75 14.70
N VAL A 319 1.90 -16.48 14.47
CA VAL A 319 1.57 -15.76 13.23
C VAL A 319 2.69 -15.95 12.22
N ASN A 320 2.31 -16.23 10.99
CA ASN A 320 3.24 -16.36 9.88
C ASN A 320 3.83 -15.00 9.50
N LEU A 321 5.14 -14.86 9.54
CA LEU A 321 5.92 -13.66 9.23
C LEU A 321 5.66 -13.17 7.81
N ARG A 322 5.26 -14.04 6.88
CA ARG A 322 4.83 -13.64 5.53
C ARG A 322 3.75 -12.56 5.53
N PHE A 323 2.88 -12.52 6.54
CA PHE A 323 1.84 -11.49 6.62
C PHE A 323 2.40 -10.10 6.83
N LEU A 324 3.49 -9.93 7.58
CA LEU A 324 4.19 -8.65 7.73
C LEU A 324 4.50 -8.08 6.34
N PHE A 325 5.25 -8.84 5.54
CA PHE A 325 5.69 -8.38 4.23
C PHE A 325 4.54 -8.24 3.23
N GLN A 326 3.51 -9.09 3.29
CA GLN A 326 2.33 -8.97 2.41
C GLN A 326 1.52 -7.70 2.69
N LEU A 327 1.37 -7.32 3.95
CA LEU A 327 0.71 -6.08 4.33
C LEU A 327 1.50 -4.86 3.86
N HIS A 328 2.82 -4.80 4.10
CA HIS A 328 3.65 -3.69 3.61
C HIS A 328 3.73 -3.61 2.09
N SER A 329 3.61 -4.74 1.39
CA SER A 329 3.58 -4.78 -0.07
C SER A 329 2.26 -4.31 -0.69
N LEU A 330 1.23 -4.05 0.13
CA LEU A 330 -0.12 -3.79 -0.34
C LEU A 330 -0.61 -4.92 -1.27
N LYS A 331 -0.37 -6.18 -0.89
CA LYS A 331 -0.57 -7.34 -1.78
C LYS A 331 -1.99 -7.45 -2.34
N ASN A 332 -2.99 -7.05 -1.56
CA ASN A 332 -4.40 -7.08 -1.94
C ASN A 332 -4.86 -5.77 -2.59
N TRP A 333 -3.91 -4.95 -3.08
CA TRP A 333 -4.20 -3.73 -3.83
C TRP A 333 -3.93 -3.96 -5.31
N GLU A 334 -4.94 -3.68 -6.14
CA GLU A 334 -4.82 -3.64 -7.60
C GLU A 334 -4.39 -2.25 -8.04
N LEU A 335 -3.15 -2.14 -8.51
CA LEU A 335 -2.48 -0.87 -8.81
C LEU A 335 -1.98 -0.82 -10.26
N PRO A 336 -2.84 -0.97 -11.29
CA PRO A 336 -2.40 -1.15 -12.68
C PRO A 336 -1.64 0.05 -13.28
N SER A 337 -1.81 1.25 -12.73
CA SER A 337 -1.17 2.48 -13.20
C SER A 337 -0.01 2.95 -12.33
N ILE A 338 0.43 2.17 -11.32
CA ILE A 338 1.48 2.60 -10.40
C ILE A 338 2.81 2.71 -11.14
N GLU A 339 3.51 3.82 -10.91
CA GLU A 339 4.86 4.04 -11.46
C GLU A 339 5.89 4.27 -10.36
N SER A 340 5.49 4.94 -9.27
CA SER A 340 6.37 5.33 -8.17
C SER A 340 5.89 4.85 -6.81
N PHE A 341 6.82 4.31 -6.03
CA PHE A 341 6.61 3.86 -4.66
C PHE A 341 7.85 4.24 -3.84
N THR A 342 7.67 5.02 -2.76
CA THR A 342 8.82 5.57 -1.99
C THR A 342 9.78 4.52 -1.45
N GLY A 343 9.31 3.28 -1.29
CA GLY A 343 10.14 2.16 -0.90
C GLY A 343 10.01 1.77 0.56
N HIS A 344 10.90 0.91 1.02
CA HIS A 344 10.85 0.31 2.35
C HIS A 344 12.12 0.59 3.15
N ARG A 345 11.97 0.73 4.46
CA ARG A 345 13.07 0.79 5.43
C ARG A 345 12.87 -0.27 6.48
N PHE A 346 13.79 -1.23 6.52
CA PHE A 346 13.82 -2.23 7.59
C PHE A 346 14.42 -1.61 8.85
N LYS A 347 13.73 -1.79 9.98
CA LYS A 347 14.28 -1.51 11.30
C LYS A 347 14.65 -2.82 11.96
N PHE A 348 15.94 -3.00 12.17
CA PHE A 348 16.46 -4.06 13.04
C PHE A 348 16.73 -3.49 14.43
N GLU A 349 17.09 -4.35 15.38
CA GLU A 349 17.63 -3.89 16.64
C GLU A 349 18.93 -3.11 16.36
N THR A 350 18.86 -1.79 16.48
CA THR A 350 20.03 -0.92 16.31
C THR A 350 20.61 -0.59 17.67
N VAL A 351 21.92 -0.39 17.73
CA VAL A 351 22.62 0.28 18.84
C VAL A 351 21.79 1.47 19.32
N THR A 352 21.09 1.33 20.44
CA THR A 352 20.49 2.47 21.13
C THR A 352 21.67 3.31 21.63
N LYS A 353 22.00 4.37 20.89
CA LYS A 353 23.06 5.31 21.27
C LYS A 353 22.70 5.88 22.64
N GLY A 354 23.46 5.47 23.65
CA GLY A 354 23.38 6.09 24.96
C GLY A 354 24.01 5.32 26.11
N LYS A 355 23.91 3.98 26.21
CA LYS A 355 24.29 3.29 27.46
C LYS A 355 24.81 1.85 27.38
N ALA A 356 24.98 1.24 26.21
CA ALA A 356 25.42 -0.16 26.13
C ALA A 356 26.65 -0.30 25.23
N ASP A 357 27.64 -1.07 25.70
CA ASP A 357 28.91 -1.35 25.00
C ASP A 357 28.67 -1.75 23.54
N THR A 358 29.52 -1.31 22.61
CA THR A 358 29.42 -1.62 21.18
C THR A 358 29.30 -3.13 20.88
N TYR A 359 29.91 -3.95 21.75
CA TYR A 359 29.77 -5.41 21.76
C TYR A 359 28.33 -5.91 22.02
N SER A 360 27.59 -5.24 22.91
CA SER A 360 26.21 -5.63 23.26
C SER A 360 25.25 -5.39 22.08
N ALA A 361 25.45 -4.33 21.31
CA ALA A 361 24.53 -3.98 20.24
C ALA A 361 24.76 -4.78 18.95
N SER A 362 26.02 -5.14 18.64
CA SER A 362 26.30 -6.13 17.59
C SER A 362 25.78 -7.52 17.96
N ALA A 363 25.83 -7.89 19.24
CA ALA A 363 25.21 -9.11 19.75
C ALA A 363 23.67 -9.08 19.58
N SER A 364 23.01 -7.98 19.93
CA SER A 364 21.56 -7.82 19.74
C SER A 364 21.14 -7.90 18.26
N LEU A 365 21.89 -7.30 17.34
CA LEU A 365 21.59 -7.41 15.91
C LEU A 365 21.77 -8.85 15.40
N ASN A 366 22.83 -9.53 15.84
CA ASN A 366 23.06 -10.92 15.47
C ASN A 366 22.00 -11.87 16.03
N GLU A 367 21.52 -11.63 17.26
CA GLU A 367 20.37 -12.32 17.85
C GLU A 367 19.10 -12.06 17.03
N ASN A 368 18.85 -10.79 16.68
CA ASN A 368 17.71 -10.38 15.88
C ASN A 368 17.68 -11.08 14.50
N LEU A 369 18.80 -11.11 13.78
CA LEU A 369 18.93 -11.82 12.51
C LEU A 369 18.80 -13.35 12.67
N SER A 370 19.28 -13.90 13.78
CA SER A 370 19.15 -15.34 14.09
C SER A 370 17.68 -15.73 14.29
N LEU A 371 16.94 -14.94 15.05
CA LEU A 371 15.52 -15.16 15.31
C LEU A 371 14.70 -15.02 14.02
N LEU A 372 15.01 -14.00 13.21
CA LEU A 372 14.40 -13.82 11.90
C LEU A 372 14.62 -15.05 11.00
N LYS A 373 15.84 -15.57 10.95
CA LYS A 373 16.21 -16.77 10.20
C LYS A 373 15.48 -18.02 10.69
N GLU A 374 15.31 -18.18 12.01
CA GLU A 374 14.56 -19.28 12.62
C GLU A 374 13.10 -19.31 12.13
N LEU A 375 12.41 -18.17 12.18
CA LEU A 375 11.02 -18.08 11.70
C LEU A 375 10.91 -18.37 10.20
N ILE A 376 11.82 -17.82 9.39
CA ILE A 376 11.87 -18.06 7.95
C ILE A 376 12.03 -19.56 7.65
N LEU A 377 12.91 -20.26 8.37
CA LEU A 377 13.11 -21.70 8.21
C LEU A 377 11.87 -22.51 8.60
N LYS A 378 11.18 -22.13 9.68
CA LYS A 378 9.92 -22.78 10.09
C LYS A 378 8.87 -22.69 8.98
N GLU A 379 8.83 -21.59 8.24
CA GLU A 379 7.80 -21.32 7.23
C GLU A 379 8.09 -21.91 5.84
N THR A 380 9.35 -21.90 5.42
CA THR A 380 9.72 -22.19 4.03
C THR A 380 9.86 -23.68 3.74
N ARG A 381 9.99 -24.54 4.77
CA ARG A 381 10.21 -26.00 4.66
C ARG A 381 11.37 -26.42 3.74
N ASP A 382 12.18 -25.47 3.29
CA ASP A 382 13.30 -25.66 2.40
C ASP A 382 14.59 -25.83 3.19
N ALA A 383 15.55 -26.56 2.63
CA ALA A 383 16.86 -26.76 3.25
C ALA A 383 17.70 -25.46 3.32
N SER A 384 17.32 -24.44 2.53
CA SER A 384 17.99 -23.13 2.51
C SER A 384 17.09 -22.06 3.12
N PRO A 385 17.60 -21.23 4.06
CA PRO A 385 16.86 -20.18 4.77
C PRO A 385 16.65 -18.96 3.87
N TYR A 386 15.84 -19.12 2.82
CA TYR A 386 15.50 -18.03 1.93
C TYR A 386 14.03 -17.64 2.09
N PHE A 387 13.75 -16.34 1.92
CA PHE A 387 12.40 -15.82 2.09
C PHE A 387 12.02 -14.91 0.93
N ARG A 388 10.96 -15.25 0.21
CA ARG A 388 10.49 -14.50 -0.94
C ARG A 388 9.66 -13.29 -0.50
N LEU A 389 10.23 -12.12 -0.72
CA LEU A 389 9.66 -10.81 -0.45
C LEU A 389 9.13 -10.20 -1.75
N ASN A 390 7.82 -10.31 -1.95
CA ASN A 390 7.13 -9.51 -2.96
C ASN A 390 6.76 -8.17 -2.33
N LEU A 391 7.76 -7.33 -2.02
CA LEU A 391 7.56 -6.08 -1.27
C LEU A 391 7.15 -4.89 -2.14
N ILE A 392 7.50 -4.93 -3.42
CA ILE A 392 7.28 -3.83 -4.35
C ILE A 392 6.01 -4.17 -5.13
N PRO A 393 4.99 -3.29 -5.16
CA PRO A 393 3.84 -3.49 -6.03
C PRO A 393 4.26 -3.64 -7.49
N GLU A 394 3.60 -4.55 -8.22
CA GLU A 394 3.88 -4.73 -9.65
C GLU A 394 3.48 -3.47 -10.44
N GLY A 395 4.31 -3.07 -11.41
CA GLY A 395 4.15 -1.83 -12.18
C GLY A 395 5.12 -0.73 -11.76
N VAL A 396 5.59 -0.75 -10.50
CA VAL A 396 6.57 0.23 -10.00
C VAL A 396 7.87 0.16 -10.81
N LYS A 397 8.33 1.32 -11.26
CA LYS A 397 9.58 1.48 -12.03
C LYS A 397 10.74 1.97 -11.17
N HIS A 398 10.45 2.72 -10.11
CA HIS A 398 11.46 3.32 -9.25
C HIS A 398 11.13 3.14 -7.78
N THR A 399 12.10 2.67 -6.98
CA THR A 399 11.91 2.55 -5.54
C THR A 399 13.21 2.53 -4.74
N LYS A 400 13.08 2.47 -3.40
CA LYS A 400 14.19 2.49 -2.45
C LYS A 400 14.05 1.32 -1.47
N ILE A 401 15.16 0.69 -1.09
CA ILE A 401 15.22 -0.32 -0.03
C ILE A 401 16.35 0.05 0.91
N ILE A 402 16.00 0.33 2.17
CA ILE A 402 16.91 0.83 3.18
C ILE A 402 17.12 -0.22 4.26
N ASN A 403 18.39 -0.39 4.66
CA ASN A 403 18.87 -1.42 5.58
C ASN A 403 18.65 -2.83 5.03
N TRP A 404 18.91 -3.07 3.75
CA TRP A 404 18.90 -4.43 3.21
C TRP A 404 20.00 -5.28 3.86
N ALA A 405 19.67 -6.40 4.50
CA ALA A 405 20.67 -7.25 5.17
C ALA A 405 21.43 -8.12 4.15
N PRO A 406 22.71 -7.80 3.82
CA PRO A 406 23.48 -8.62 2.89
C PRO A 406 23.98 -9.90 3.59
N LEU A 407 24.54 -10.81 2.79
CA LEU A 407 25.46 -11.80 3.37
C LEU A 407 26.77 -11.10 3.68
N GLU A 408 27.28 -11.36 4.87
CA GLU A 408 28.52 -10.77 5.34
C GLU A 408 29.53 -11.88 5.58
N HIS A 409 30.79 -11.55 5.32
CA HIS A 409 31.90 -12.38 5.73
C HIS A 409 32.59 -11.73 6.93
N GLU A 410 32.44 -12.35 8.11
CA GLU A 410 33.18 -11.93 9.30
C GLU A 410 34.58 -12.54 9.26
N SER A 411 35.63 -11.70 9.28
CA SER A 411 37.00 -12.18 9.39
C SER A 411 37.34 -12.47 10.85
N ASN A 412 36.82 -13.58 11.40
CA ASN A 412 37.34 -14.10 12.65
C ASN A 412 38.56 -14.98 12.37
N ILE A 413 39.68 -14.66 13.01
CA ILE A 413 40.98 -15.31 12.85
C ILE A 413 40.79 -16.83 13.03
N GLY A 414 40.88 -17.59 11.93
CA GLY A 414 40.95 -19.05 11.95
C GLY A 414 39.64 -19.84 11.81
N LYS A 415 38.45 -19.21 11.74
CA LYS A 415 37.20 -19.94 11.44
C LYS A 415 36.31 -19.16 10.45
N PHE A 416 36.12 -19.74 9.28
CA PHE A 416 35.14 -19.30 8.31
C PHE A 416 33.73 -19.53 8.87
N SER A 417 33.02 -18.47 9.25
CA SER A 417 31.60 -18.54 9.61
C SER A 417 30.81 -17.65 8.66
N TYR A 418 29.91 -18.25 7.88
CA TYR A 418 28.95 -17.48 7.08
C TYR A 418 27.97 -16.75 8.01
N SER A 419 27.55 -15.54 7.63
CA SER A 419 26.65 -14.73 8.46
C SER A 419 25.33 -15.46 8.76
N LYS A 420 24.76 -15.17 9.93
CA LYS A 420 23.43 -15.63 10.31
C LYS A 420 22.30 -14.86 9.60
N SER A 421 22.63 -14.00 8.63
CA SER A 421 21.64 -13.19 7.91
C SER A 421 20.71 -14.12 7.11
N PRO A 422 19.39 -13.90 7.16
CA PRO A 422 18.46 -14.59 6.27
C PRO A 422 18.67 -14.16 4.83
N ILE A 423 18.41 -15.06 3.87
CA ILE A 423 18.45 -14.72 2.45
C ILE A 423 17.09 -14.14 2.08
N LEU A 424 17.00 -12.84 1.88
CA LEU A 424 15.76 -12.18 1.46
C LEU A 424 15.75 -12.07 -0.07
N PHE A 425 14.68 -12.52 -0.72
CA PHE A 425 14.51 -12.43 -2.17
C PHE A 425 13.53 -11.31 -2.53
N LEU A 426 14.05 -10.21 -3.05
CA LEU A 426 13.25 -9.12 -3.59
C LEU A 426 12.91 -9.40 -5.05
N ASN A 427 11.62 -9.47 -5.37
CA ASN A 427 11.14 -9.70 -6.73
C ASN A 427 10.25 -8.55 -7.22
N CYS A 428 10.51 -8.06 -8.43
CA CYS A 428 9.66 -7.12 -9.15
C CYS A 428 10.06 -7.11 -10.64
N SER A 429 9.14 -7.45 -11.54
CA SER A 429 9.47 -7.58 -12.96
C SER A 429 9.47 -6.25 -13.70
N SER A 430 8.78 -5.25 -13.17
CA SER A 430 8.67 -3.90 -13.72
C SER A 430 9.75 -2.93 -13.25
N LEU A 431 10.52 -3.26 -12.21
CA LEU A 431 11.44 -2.31 -11.59
C LEU A 431 12.64 -2.02 -12.50
N GLU A 432 12.84 -0.74 -12.79
CA GLU A 432 13.94 -0.25 -13.62
C GLU A 432 15.05 0.34 -12.76
N HIS A 433 14.74 1.07 -11.69
CA HIS A 433 15.72 1.75 -10.85
C HIS A 433 15.53 1.41 -9.37
N LEU A 434 16.61 1.00 -8.70
CA LEU A 434 16.62 0.67 -7.27
C LEU A 434 17.67 1.51 -6.54
N GLN A 435 17.24 2.24 -5.51
CA GLN A 435 18.15 2.79 -4.51
C GLN A 435 18.29 1.81 -3.36
N LEU A 436 19.50 1.31 -3.10
CA LEU A 436 19.77 0.31 -2.07
C LEU A 436 20.71 0.89 -1.02
N LYS A 437 20.29 0.86 0.25
CA LYS A 437 21.20 1.08 1.38
C LYS A 437 21.39 -0.25 2.11
N PRO A 438 22.54 -0.93 1.96
CA PRO A 438 22.80 -2.16 2.72
C PRO A 438 22.92 -1.85 4.22
N LEU A 439 22.48 -2.79 5.05
CA LEU A 439 22.80 -2.85 6.46
C LEU A 439 24.25 -3.33 6.57
N ILE A 440 25.13 -2.49 7.11
CA ILE A 440 26.56 -2.80 7.27
C ILE A 440 26.82 -2.98 8.76
N LYS A 441 27.27 -4.17 9.17
CA LYS A 441 27.74 -4.40 10.54
C LYS A 441 29.12 -3.80 10.79
N GLU A 442 29.41 -3.54 12.06
CA GLU A 442 30.75 -3.17 12.51
C GLU A 442 31.75 -4.28 12.15
N ASN A 443 32.89 -3.90 11.56
CA ASN A 443 33.95 -4.78 11.05
C ASN A 443 33.63 -5.58 9.78
N ALA A 444 32.53 -5.29 9.07
CA ALA A 444 32.23 -5.95 7.80
C ALA A 444 33.27 -5.56 6.73
N ARG A 445 34.08 -6.54 6.27
CA ARG A 445 35.09 -6.34 5.21
C ARG A 445 34.58 -6.66 3.81
N LEU A 446 33.59 -7.53 3.73
CA LEU A 446 32.98 -7.98 2.49
C LEU A 446 31.47 -8.12 2.70
N ILE A 447 30.71 -7.44 1.84
CA ILE A 447 29.28 -7.65 1.70
C ILE A 447 28.99 -8.30 0.35
N ILE A 448 28.12 -9.30 0.36
CA ILE A 448 27.65 -9.97 -0.84
C ILE A 448 26.18 -9.59 -1.04
N ILE A 449 25.93 -8.81 -2.08
CA ILE A 449 24.59 -8.46 -2.54
C ILE A 449 24.00 -9.69 -3.23
N GLN A 450 22.90 -10.17 -2.67
CA GLN A 450 22.19 -11.32 -3.17
C GLN A 450 20.69 -11.17 -3.00
N GLY A 451 19.96 -11.97 -3.77
CA GLY A 451 18.52 -12.07 -3.71
C GLY A 451 17.75 -10.96 -4.39
N LEU A 452 18.38 -10.24 -5.32
CA LEU A 452 17.70 -9.28 -6.19
C LEU A 452 17.22 -10.01 -7.45
N TYR A 453 15.93 -10.28 -7.57
CA TYR A 453 15.30 -10.87 -8.76
C TYR A 453 14.54 -9.77 -9.50
N LEU A 454 15.28 -8.95 -10.24
CA LEU A 454 14.83 -7.71 -10.85
C LEU A 454 15.26 -7.69 -12.32
N PRO A 455 14.62 -8.49 -13.19
CA PRO A 455 15.09 -8.75 -14.55
C PRO A 455 15.10 -7.53 -15.47
N ARG A 456 14.44 -6.43 -15.10
CA ARG A 456 14.43 -5.16 -15.85
C ARG A 456 15.24 -4.05 -15.19
N LEU A 457 15.94 -4.35 -14.10
CA LEU A 457 16.71 -3.35 -13.36
C LEU A 457 17.86 -2.84 -14.22
N ASN A 458 17.81 -1.57 -14.61
CA ASN A 458 18.81 -0.91 -15.44
C ASN A 458 19.83 -0.11 -14.62
N GLU A 459 19.44 0.41 -13.45
CA GLU A 459 20.26 1.24 -12.58
C GLU A 459 20.13 0.84 -11.11
N LEU A 460 21.28 0.64 -10.46
CA LEU A 460 21.40 0.41 -9.02
C LEU A 460 22.19 1.54 -8.37
N THR A 461 21.55 2.28 -7.47
CA THR A 461 22.19 3.34 -6.70
C THR A 461 22.44 2.90 -5.26
N PHE A 462 23.68 2.89 -4.81
CA PHE A 462 23.99 2.80 -3.38
C PHE A 462 23.72 4.14 -2.71
N TYR A 463 22.72 4.16 -1.84
CA TYR A 463 22.18 5.39 -1.26
C TYR A 463 22.59 5.58 0.20
N GLU A 464 23.00 6.80 0.55
CA GLU A 464 23.19 7.25 1.94
C GLU A 464 22.09 8.25 2.33
N LEU A 465 21.34 7.94 3.39
CA LEU A 465 20.33 8.85 3.95
C LEU A 465 20.98 10.13 4.49
N LYS A 466 20.52 11.28 4.00
CA LYS A 466 20.57 12.54 4.75
C LYS A 466 19.59 12.42 5.91
N ASP A 467 20.04 12.51 7.15
CA ASP A 467 19.14 12.70 8.29
C ASP A 467 19.05 14.21 8.59
N PRO A 468 17.98 14.91 8.17
CA PRO A 468 17.81 16.33 8.47
C PRO A 468 17.42 16.59 9.93
N THR A 469 17.03 15.56 10.69
CA THR A 469 16.62 15.69 12.10
C THR A 469 17.75 15.46 13.09
N SER A 470 18.91 14.95 12.67
CA SER A 470 20.10 14.94 13.51
C SER A 470 20.73 16.33 13.53
N LYS A 471 20.21 17.23 14.39
CA LYS A 471 20.97 18.38 14.90
C LYS A 471 22.24 17.97 15.67
N GLU A 472 22.44 16.68 15.88
CA GLU A 472 23.71 16.14 16.31
C GLU A 472 24.67 16.10 15.13
N VAL A 473 25.38 17.22 14.98
CA VAL A 473 26.76 17.26 14.55
C VAL A 473 27.42 15.95 15.00
N MET A 474 27.62 15.06 14.04
CA MET A 474 28.57 13.97 14.16
C MET A 474 29.91 14.61 14.55
N LYS A 475 30.19 14.71 15.86
CA LYS A 475 31.56 14.57 16.36
C LYS A 475 31.94 13.11 16.14
N ILE A 476 32.05 12.71 14.87
CA ILE A 476 32.93 11.61 14.50
C ILE A 476 34.29 12.12 14.92
N ASN A 477 34.86 11.49 15.95
CA ASN A 477 36.27 11.66 16.24
C ASN A 477 37.04 11.47 14.92
N GLU A 478 37.74 12.52 14.48
CA GLU A 478 38.50 12.61 13.21
C GLU A 478 39.65 11.58 13.08
N TYR A 479 39.66 10.52 13.89
CA TYR A 479 40.80 9.62 14.07
C TYR A 479 40.51 8.13 13.83
N ASN A 480 39.30 7.72 13.44
CA ASN A 480 39.03 6.31 13.10
C ASN A 480 38.91 6.12 11.59
N LEU A 481 40.02 5.65 11.02
CA LEU A 481 40.30 5.20 9.65
C LEU A 481 39.06 4.82 8.82
N LYS A 482 38.97 5.40 7.61
CA LYS A 482 38.00 5.02 6.57
C LYS A 482 38.20 3.55 6.17
N GLU A 483 37.45 2.66 6.79
CA GLU A 483 37.47 1.25 6.42
C GLU A 483 36.92 1.08 5.00
N SER A 484 37.55 0.21 4.23
CA SER A 484 37.14 -0.13 2.87
C SER A 484 36.30 -1.40 2.92
N ILE A 485 35.08 -1.34 2.36
CA ILE A 485 34.15 -2.46 2.33
C ILE A 485 34.12 -3.01 0.91
N SER A 486 34.53 -4.27 0.76
CA SER A 486 34.40 -4.96 -0.52
C SER A 486 32.94 -5.27 -0.80
N VAL A 487 32.48 -4.99 -2.01
CA VAL A 487 31.13 -5.32 -2.48
C VAL A 487 31.24 -6.36 -3.58
N SER A 488 30.44 -7.42 -3.47
CA SER A 488 30.35 -8.47 -4.49
C SER A 488 28.90 -8.83 -4.76
N PHE A 489 28.62 -9.27 -5.98
CA PHE A 489 27.33 -9.77 -6.41
C PHE A 489 27.34 -11.29 -6.48
N SER A 490 26.25 -11.90 -6.03
CA SER A 490 26.00 -13.34 -6.09
C SER A 490 25.40 -13.77 -7.43
N SER A 491 25.51 -15.05 -7.78
CA SER A 491 24.72 -15.69 -8.85
C SER A 491 23.24 -15.89 -8.48
N TRP A 492 22.88 -15.66 -7.22
CA TRP A 492 21.50 -15.70 -6.72
C TRP A 492 20.73 -14.40 -6.99
N ASN A 493 21.22 -13.58 -7.93
CA ASN A 493 20.53 -12.41 -8.42
C ASN A 493 20.12 -12.63 -9.88
N ASP A 494 19.01 -12.02 -10.27
CA ASP A 494 18.59 -11.82 -11.64
C ASP A 494 18.58 -10.30 -11.92
N ILE A 495 19.77 -9.76 -12.24
CA ILE A 495 20.04 -8.32 -12.44
C ILE A 495 20.98 -8.10 -13.64
N SER A 496 20.88 -8.98 -14.64
CA SER A 496 21.79 -8.97 -15.79
C SER A 496 21.63 -7.75 -16.69
N GLU A 497 20.51 -7.03 -16.58
CA GLU A 497 20.19 -5.81 -17.33
C GLU A 497 20.78 -4.53 -16.74
N ILE A 498 21.47 -4.58 -15.60
CA ILE A 498 22.09 -3.38 -15.02
C ILE A 498 23.12 -2.83 -16.00
N THR A 499 22.92 -1.58 -16.40
CA THR A 499 23.85 -0.83 -17.25
C THR A 499 24.66 0.20 -16.46
N ARG A 500 24.16 0.58 -15.27
CA ARG A 500 24.76 1.60 -14.42
C ARG A 500 24.69 1.25 -12.94
N ILE A 501 25.82 1.43 -12.26
CA ILE A 501 25.87 1.54 -10.79
C ILE A 501 26.23 2.98 -10.45
N SER A 502 25.56 3.54 -9.45
CA SER A 502 25.91 4.85 -8.91
C SER A 502 26.01 4.78 -7.39
N VAL A 503 26.82 5.66 -6.79
CA VAL A 503 26.87 5.84 -5.33
C VAL A 503 26.49 7.29 -5.06
N SER A 504 25.47 7.53 -4.25
CA SER A 504 24.99 8.90 -4.01
C SER A 504 26.08 9.74 -3.33
N ASN A 505 26.70 10.67 -4.07
CA ASN A 505 27.66 11.64 -3.57
C ASN A 505 26.90 12.87 -3.05
N ASP A 506 26.24 12.75 -1.90
CA ASP A 506 25.62 13.92 -1.30
C ASP A 506 26.64 14.66 -0.44
N SER A 507 27.14 15.79 -0.96
CA SER A 507 28.38 16.50 -0.58
C SER A 507 28.45 17.03 0.86
N VAL A 508 27.47 16.72 1.71
CA VAL A 508 27.33 17.23 3.08
C VAL A 508 27.57 16.13 4.13
N VAL A 509 27.55 14.85 3.74
CA VAL A 509 27.73 13.73 4.68
C VAL A 509 29.14 13.15 4.52
N ILE A 510 29.94 13.17 5.60
CA ILE A 510 31.23 12.46 5.63
C ILE A 510 30.93 10.96 5.56
N ARG A 511 31.38 10.31 4.48
CA ARG A 511 31.27 8.85 4.35
C ARG A 511 32.07 8.15 5.43
N PRO A 512 31.46 7.23 6.19
CA PRO A 512 32.20 6.41 7.14
C PRO A 512 33.05 5.32 6.45
N TYR A 513 32.76 4.95 5.19
CA TYR A 513 33.45 3.87 4.48
C TYR A 513 33.65 4.18 2.98
N HIS A 514 34.59 3.47 2.36
CA HIS A 514 34.75 3.41 0.90
C HIS A 514 34.22 2.08 0.35
N PHE A 515 33.53 2.09 -0.78
CA PHE A 515 33.12 0.85 -1.44
C PHE A 515 34.19 0.38 -2.42
N VAL A 516 34.57 -0.89 -2.33
CA VAL A 516 35.56 -1.52 -3.21
C VAL A 516 34.88 -2.59 -4.05
N PHE A 517 34.84 -2.40 -5.36
CA PHE A 517 34.25 -3.35 -6.29
C PHE A 517 35.33 -4.14 -7.02
N ASN A 518 35.21 -5.46 -7.06
CA ASN A 518 36.06 -6.32 -7.88
C ASN A 518 35.54 -6.34 -9.33
N ILE A 519 36.40 -5.99 -10.30
CA ILE A 519 36.00 -5.88 -11.72
C ILE A 519 35.60 -7.23 -12.32
N ASP A 520 36.27 -8.32 -11.98
CA ASP A 520 35.91 -9.66 -12.48
C ASP A 520 34.52 -10.08 -11.98
N ASN A 521 34.19 -9.77 -10.71
CA ASN A 521 32.87 -10.01 -10.17
C ASN A 521 31.80 -9.18 -10.90
N LEU A 522 32.06 -7.87 -11.11
CA LEU A 522 31.15 -7.00 -11.85
C LEU A 522 30.90 -7.54 -13.27
N LYS A 523 31.94 -7.85 -14.03
CA LYS A 523 31.80 -8.37 -15.41
C LYS A 523 31.08 -9.71 -15.48
N THR A 524 31.35 -10.59 -14.52
CA THR A 524 30.74 -11.93 -14.49
C THR A 524 29.28 -11.87 -14.10
N LYS A 525 28.89 -10.97 -13.20
CA LYS A 525 27.54 -10.93 -12.62
C LYS A 525 26.64 -9.87 -13.24
N LEU A 526 27.23 -8.80 -13.79
CA LEU A 526 26.57 -7.65 -14.39
C LEU A 526 27.15 -7.41 -15.80
N PRO A 527 26.92 -8.32 -16.75
CA PRO A 527 27.61 -8.32 -18.05
C PRO A 527 27.32 -7.08 -18.92
N LYS A 528 26.23 -6.35 -18.65
CA LYS A 528 25.85 -5.12 -19.37
C LYS A 528 26.32 -3.83 -18.70
N LEU A 529 27.00 -3.92 -17.56
CA LEU A 529 27.45 -2.76 -16.79
C LEU A 529 28.51 -1.98 -17.56
N SER A 530 28.28 -0.68 -17.74
CA SER A 530 29.30 0.24 -18.24
C SER A 530 30.14 0.76 -17.07
N LEU A 531 31.36 0.24 -16.90
CA LEU A 531 32.26 0.63 -15.82
C LEU A 531 32.62 2.13 -15.88
N SER A 532 32.91 2.64 -17.08
CA SER A 532 33.23 4.06 -17.29
C SER A 532 32.08 5.00 -16.97
N ASN A 533 30.83 4.58 -17.21
CA ASN A 533 29.65 5.39 -16.91
C ASN A 533 29.19 5.24 -15.44
N SER A 534 29.66 4.20 -14.75
CA SER A 534 29.29 3.90 -13.37
C SER A 534 30.25 4.48 -12.35
N PHE A 535 31.54 4.55 -12.69
CA PHE A 535 32.59 4.89 -11.72
C PHE A 535 33.59 5.88 -12.31
N GLU A 536 33.68 7.08 -11.71
CA GLU A 536 34.67 8.10 -12.09
C GLU A 536 36.11 7.64 -11.83
N SER A 537 36.33 6.74 -10.88
CA SER A 537 37.64 6.17 -10.54
C SER A 537 38.08 5.01 -11.44
N TYR A 538 37.22 4.59 -12.37
CA TYR A 538 37.58 3.59 -13.38
C TYR A 538 38.49 4.20 -14.45
N ILE A 539 39.64 3.56 -14.68
CA ILE A 539 40.63 3.99 -15.67
C ILE A 539 40.59 3.06 -16.88
N ASP A 540 40.83 1.76 -16.65
CA ASP A 540 40.87 0.75 -17.70
C ASP A 540 40.72 -0.67 -17.14
N GLU A 541 40.71 -1.65 -18.04
CA GLU A 541 40.49 -3.07 -17.75
C GLU A 541 41.65 -3.78 -17.06
N ARG A 542 42.80 -3.12 -16.87
CA ARG A 542 43.93 -3.67 -16.11
C ARG A 542 43.73 -3.47 -14.62
N GLN A 543 42.83 -2.55 -14.22
CA GLN A 543 42.43 -2.41 -12.83
C GLN A 543 41.75 -3.70 -12.36
N LYS A 544 42.08 -4.13 -11.14
CA LYS A 544 41.41 -5.27 -10.50
C LYS A 544 40.24 -4.83 -9.63
N PHE A 545 40.33 -3.61 -9.10
CA PHE A 545 39.37 -3.06 -8.16
C PHE A 545 39.06 -1.61 -8.49
N ILE A 546 37.84 -1.20 -8.19
CA ILE A 546 37.35 0.18 -8.28
C ILE A 546 36.98 0.62 -6.87
N VAL A 547 37.50 1.77 -6.43
CA VAL A 547 37.21 2.36 -5.11
C VAL A 547 36.32 3.58 -5.30
N VAL A 548 35.23 3.67 -4.54
CA VAL A 548 34.20 4.73 -4.65
C VAL A 548 33.90 5.35 -3.28
#